data_AF-A0A925IFK0-F1
#
_entry.id   AF-A0A925IFK0-F1
#
_cell.length_a   1.000
_cell.length_b   1.000
_cell.length_c   1.000
_cell.angle_alpha   90.00
_cell.angle_beta   90.00
_cell.angle_gamma   90.00
#
_symmetry.space_group_name_H-M   'P 1'
#
loop_
_entity.id
_entity.type
_entity.pdbx_description
1 polymer ?
#
loop_
_entity_poly.entity_id
_entity_poly.type
_entity_poly.pdbx_seq_one_letter_code
_entity_poly.pdbx_strand_id
1 'polypeptide(L)'
;MRKALLLLLPVLLCSPFTVFSQLLKGRVLNESGGNASGVSVRFQNKSNGISTQTDGTFKIIATQLPDTLVFSAVGMESYKVVITEKNIKDPGFEVVLLNQRKAMDEVVVTALGASRRSKELSYSVITRTEPVSGKVPGIEAREDRYEKSSFKVRGTRTVTATSPSGKQGDKFFSRDTSGRSSVGTAKTRTVTAGEVNDFNKWKMWEDYTENEFKSLSGSWGMRSTGRYSIQVTDKKHNAVMNEAVYLISKASRDTVWRAFTDNTGKAELWAGFFKDSLPAGAGVRVTEDYFISDRYGNSVSKPTQFSNGVNVLVVDRTCQVSYDADIAFVVDATGSMGDEIEFLKLELEDVIRNTMEKHKSLTLRAASVFYRDKRDEYLTKNVGFNEDLLKTLNFIKLQNAGGGGDYPEAVDDALSTALDSLRWNTNTRTKLLFLILDAPPHQEARERIQQLTLKAAAMGIRIVPIACSGTDKSTEFMLRSMALATNGTYTFLTNHSGVGNSHIEPTTDKYEIELLNNLLQRIIGQFLYARECGPGDAAKIEQPELIQPGNILSVKIYPNPTHGRFVIESKKDLKEIFIADFAGKILMRLPVADKKGRWQIDIGHYPSGTYLVKYITADNKWGAEKIILMR
;
A
#
# COMPACT_ATOMS: atom_id res chain seq x y z
N MET A 1 52.64 9.13 62.90
CA MET A 1 52.55 8.05 61.90
C MET A 1 51.19 8.10 61.22
N ARG A 2 51.00 9.15 60.43
CA ARG A 2 49.86 9.41 59.52
C ARG A 2 50.59 9.95 58.29
N LYS A 3 50.61 9.22 57.17
CA LYS A 3 50.97 9.70 55.80
C LYS A 3 51.33 8.57 54.80
N ALA A 4 51.46 7.31 55.20
CA ALA A 4 51.96 6.27 54.28
C ALA A 4 50.89 5.38 53.61
N LEU A 5 49.60 5.50 53.94
CA LEU A 5 48.55 4.57 53.47
C LEU A 5 47.57 5.18 52.45
N LEU A 6 47.99 6.21 51.70
CA LEU A 6 47.11 6.95 50.77
C LEU A 6 47.73 7.20 49.40
N LEU A 7 48.73 6.40 49.00
CA LEU A 7 49.49 6.56 47.75
C LEU A 7 49.51 5.32 46.84
N LEU A 8 48.71 4.29 47.13
CA LEU A 8 48.65 3.04 46.36
C LEU A 8 47.28 2.76 45.72
N LEU A 9 46.46 3.80 45.50
CA LEU A 9 45.13 3.69 44.89
C LEU A 9 44.92 4.37 43.50
N PRO A 10 45.90 4.99 42.81
CA PRO A 10 45.70 5.41 41.41
C PRO A 10 46.40 4.53 40.36
N VAL A 11 47.10 3.44 40.71
CA VAL A 11 47.84 2.62 39.73
C VAL A 11 47.01 1.45 39.16
N LEU A 12 45.82 1.18 39.70
CA LEU A 12 44.94 0.07 39.27
C LEU A 12 43.78 0.51 38.33
N LEU A 13 43.96 1.61 37.59
CA LEU A 13 42.97 2.14 36.63
C LEU A 13 43.51 2.28 35.18
N CYS A 14 44.73 1.82 34.91
CA CYS A 14 45.22 1.64 33.54
C CYS A 14 45.05 0.18 33.11
N SER A 15 43.80 -0.27 32.93
CA SER A 15 43.55 -1.42 32.07
C SER A 15 43.96 -1.04 30.65
N PRO A 16 44.82 -1.80 29.96
CA PRO A 16 45.05 -1.56 28.54
C PRO A 16 43.69 -1.70 27.83
N PHE A 17 43.22 -0.62 27.21
CA PHE A 17 42.11 -0.72 26.27
C PHE A 17 42.55 -1.67 25.16
N THR A 18 42.12 -2.92 25.24
CA THR A 18 42.25 -3.86 24.13
C THR A 18 41.38 -3.33 23.01
N VAL A 19 41.99 -2.67 22.03
CA VAL A 19 41.33 -2.28 20.78
C VAL A 19 40.93 -3.57 20.07
N PHE A 20 39.65 -3.94 20.14
CA PHE A 20 39.11 -5.09 19.41
C PHE A 20 39.11 -4.76 17.92
N SER A 21 40.15 -5.21 17.20
CA SER A 21 40.19 -5.13 15.75
C SER A 21 39.33 -6.24 15.14
N GLN A 22 38.31 -5.90 14.36
CA GLN A 22 37.41 -6.85 13.71
C GLN A 22 37.54 -6.76 12.19
N LEU A 23 37.65 -7.91 11.52
CA LEU A 23 37.87 -7.97 10.07
C LEU A 23 36.54 -7.98 9.31
N LEU A 24 36.27 -6.93 8.54
CA LEU A 24 35.16 -6.88 7.58
C LEU A 24 35.62 -7.43 6.23
N LYS A 25 34.82 -8.34 5.65
CA LYS A 25 34.98 -8.84 4.28
C LYS A 25 33.77 -8.42 3.47
N GLY A 26 33.95 -8.09 2.21
CA GLY A 26 32.82 -7.78 1.33
C GLY A 26 33.20 -7.71 -0.13
N ARG A 27 32.23 -7.38 -0.97
CA ARG A 27 32.39 -7.19 -2.42
C ARG A 27 31.74 -5.88 -2.89
N VAL A 28 32.34 -5.25 -3.88
CA VAL A 28 31.79 -4.08 -4.56
C VAL A 28 31.42 -4.44 -5.99
N LEU A 29 30.22 -4.08 -6.40
CA LEU A 29 29.68 -4.24 -7.74
C LEU A 29 29.49 -2.86 -8.39
N ASN A 30 29.47 -2.83 -9.73
CA ASN A 30 29.11 -1.65 -10.51
C ASN A 30 27.59 -1.60 -10.77
N GLU A 31 27.12 -0.48 -11.32
CA GLU A 31 25.69 -0.24 -11.65
C GLU A 31 25.06 -1.34 -12.55
N SER A 32 25.85 -2.10 -13.30
CA SER A 32 25.38 -3.21 -14.15
C SER A 32 25.41 -4.58 -13.47
N GLY A 33 25.78 -4.65 -12.19
CA GLY A 33 25.90 -5.90 -11.42
C GLY A 33 27.21 -6.67 -11.65
N GLY A 34 28.18 -6.10 -12.38
CA GLY A 34 29.52 -6.68 -12.55
C GLY A 34 30.48 -6.28 -11.43
N ASN A 35 31.59 -7.00 -11.27
CA ASN A 35 32.58 -6.73 -10.22
C ASN A 35 33.25 -5.36 -10.41
N ALA A 36 33.31 -4.55 -9.35
CA ALA A 36 33.97 -3.24 -9.35
C ALA A 36 35.37 -3.33 -8.75
N SER A 37 36.37 -3.45 -9.63
CA SER A 37 37.80 -3.46 -9.26
C SER A 37 38.36 -2.04 -9.06
N GLY A 38 39.33 -1.88 -8.17
CA GLY A 38 40.03 -0.60 -7.94
C GLY A 38 39.24 0.45 -7.16
N VAL A 39 38.13 0.08 -6.52
CA VAL A 39 37.36 0.97 -5.64
C VAL A 39 38.11 1.16 -4.33
N SER A 40 38.35 2.42 -3.95
CA SER A 40 38.95 2.78 -2.67
C SER A 40 37.93 2.62 -1.55
N VAL A 41 38.26 1.78 -0.57
CA VAL A 41 37.46 1.45 0.61
C VAL A 41 38.21 1.91 1.85
N ARG A 42 37.66 2.87 2.60
CA ARG A 42 38.31 3.44 3.78
C ARG A 42 37.30 3.90 4.83
N PHE A 43 37.69 3.89 6.10
CA PHE A 43 36.88 4.51 7.15
C PHE A 43 36.98 6.04 7.07
N GLN A 44 35.86 6.73 7.29
CA GLN A 44 35.72 8.18 7.03
C GLN A 44 36.79 9.05 7.71
N ASN A 45 37.23 8.66 8.92
CA ASN A 45 38.19 9.40 9.73
C ASN A 45 39.60 8.78 9.73
N LYS A 46 39.90 7.82 8.84
CA LYS A 46 41.21 7.16 8.75
C LYS A 46 41.91 7.48 7.43
N SER A 47 43.22 7.70 7.51
CA SER A 47 44.09 7.93 6.34
C SER A 47 44.36 6.66 5.55
N ASN A 48 44.28 5.49 6.19
CA ASN A 48 44.59 4.21 5.58
C ASN A 48 43.33 3.61 4.96
N GLY A 49 43.37 3.37 3.65
CA GLY A 49 42.32 2.68 2.88
C GLY A 49 42.92 1.52 2.10
N ILE A 50 42.06 0.65 1.60
CA ILE A 50 42.43 -0.43 0.68
C ILE A 50 41.70 -0.26 -0.64
N SER A 51 42.15 -0.94 -1.68
CA SER A 51 41.43 -1.01 -2.96
C SER A 51 40.81 -2.40 -3.15
N THR A 52 39.65 -2.47 -3.80
CA THR A 52 39.02 -3.74 -4.18
C THR A 52 39.89 -4.52 -5.17
N GLN A 53 39.84 -5.85 -5.09
CA GLN A 53 40.51 -6.77 -6.00
C GLN A 53 39.80 -6.84 -7.37
N THR A 54 40.37 -7.58 -8.32
CA THR A 54 39.82 -7.77 -9.67
C THR A 54 38.42 -8.39 -9.69
N ASP A 55 38.08 -9.17 -8.67
CA ASP A 55 36.76 -9.77 -8.46
C ASP A 55 35.82 -8.90 -7.59
N GLY A 56 36.21 -7.64 -7.34
CA GLY A 56 35.46 -6.67 -6.54
C GLY A 56 35.56 -6.88 -5.03
N THR A 57 36.27 -7.90 -4.54
CA THR A 57 36.33 -8.20 -3.11
C THR A 57 37.28 -7.28 -2.34
N PHE A 58 37.01 -7.07 -1.05
CA PHE A 58 37.86 -6.31 -0.14
C PHE A 58 37.87 -6.90 1.28
N LYS A 59 38.93 -6.59 2.05
CA LYS A 59 39.08 -7.00 3.46
C LYS A 59 39.68 -5.85 4.27
N ILE A 60 38.90 -5.23 5.15
CA ILE A 60 39.36 -4.07 5.94
C ILE A 60 39.13 -4.30 7.44
N ILE A 61 40.05 -3.82 8.26
CA ILE A 61 40.00 -3.97 9.72
C ILE A 61 39.31 -2.76 10.35
N ALA A 62 38.16 -2.99 10.98
CA ALA A 62 37.50 -2.03 11.85
C ALA A 62 38.16 -2.05 13.23
N THR A 63 38.51 -0.88 13.79
CA THR A 63 39.09 -0.78 15.15
C THR A 63 38.08 -0.27 16.18
N GLN A 64 36.90 0.14 15.70
CA GLN A 64 35.76 0.62 16.48
C GLN A 64 34.50 0.31 15.69
N LEU A 65 33.38 0.09 16.39
CA LEU A 65 32.05 -0.07 15.81
C LEU A 65 31.05 0.68 16.70
N PRO A 66 30.03 1.34 16.14
CA PRO A 66 29.82 1.55 14.71
C PRO A 66 30.86 2.50 14.08
N ASP A 67 31.19 2.31 12.81
CA ASP A 67 32.11 3.19 12.06
C ASP A 67 31.64 3.37 10.61
N THR A 68 31.93 4.51 9.99
CA THR A 68 31.47 4.82 8.63
C THR A 68 32.52 4.44 7.60
N LEU A 69 32.17 3.50 6.72
CA LEU A 69 32.99 3.07 5.61
C LEU A 69 32.60 3.83 4.33
N VAL A 70 33.60 4.33 3.62
CA VAL A 70 33.47 5.15 2.41
C VAL A 70 34.06 4.39 1.25
N PHE A 71 33.27 4.24 0.19
CA PHE A 71 33.63 3.68 -1.10
C PHE A 71 33.77 4.81 -2.10
N SER A 72 34.89 4.89 -2.81
CA SER A 72 35.13 5.95 -3.79
C SER A 72 35.96 5.44 -4.95
N ALA A 73 35.64 5.89 -6.15
CA ALA A 73 36.39 5.57 -7.35
C ALA A 73 36.23 6.70 -8.37
N VAL A 74 37.19 6.83 -9.28
CA VAL A 74 37.19 7.88 -10.31
C VAL A 74 35.97 7.68 -11.23
N GLY A 75 35.17 8.74 -11.41
CA GLY A 75 33.96 8.70 -12.23
C GLY A 75 32.72 8.11 -11.55
N MET A 76 32.82 7.69 -10.28
CA MET A 76 31.73 7.11 -9.51
C MET A 76 31.33 7.96 -8.29
N GLU A 77 30.05 7.94 -7.93
CA GLU A 77 29.53 8.63 -6.75
C GLU A 77 30.08 7.94 -5.50
N SER A 78 30.60 8.73 -4.56
CA SER A 78 31.14 8.15 -3.32
C SER A 78 30.00 7.65 -2.44
N TYR A 79 30.04 6.37 -2.07
CA TYR A 79 29.03 5.75 -1.23
C TYR A 79 29.54 5.62 0.21
N LYS A 80 28.69 5.91 1.19
CA LYS A 80 29.00 5.80 2.62
C LYS A 80 28.01 4.88 3.30
N VAL A 81 28.51 3.99 4.14
CA VAL A 81 27.70 3.04 4.92
C VAL A 81 28.24 2.91 6.33
N VAL A 82 27.36 2.87 7.31
CA VAL A 82 27.72 2.61 8.71
C VAL A 82 27.86 1.11 8.91
N ILE A 83 29.03 0.68 9.37
CA ILE A 83 29.36 -0.72 9.67
C ILE A 83 29.15 -0.97 11.17
N THR A 84 28.40 -2.02 11.48
CA THR A 84 28.13 -2.52 12.84
C THR A 84 28.63 -3.97 12.99
N GLU A 85 28.55 -4.55 14.19
CA GLU A 85 28.88 -5.98 14.40
C GLU A 85 28.10 -6.93 13.49
N LYS A 86 26.87 -6.55 13.10
CA LYS A 86 26.04 -7.33 12.17
C LYS A 86 26.69 -7.44 10.80
N ASN A 87 27.27 -6.34 10.29
CA ASN A 87 27.94 -6.30 8.99
C ASN A 87 29.24 -7.12 8.99
N ILE A 88 29.92 -7.21 10.13
CA ILE A 88 31.15 -8.02 10.26
C ILE A 88 30.85 -9.52 10.23
N LYS A 89 29.70 -9.94 10.78
CA LYS A 89 29.26 -11.33 10.80
C LYS A 89 28.60 -11.78 9.50
N ASP A 90 28.37 -10.86 8.55
CA ASP A 90 27.75 -11.15 7.26
C ASP A 90 28.80 -11.57 6.21
N PRO A 91 28.82 -12.86 5.77
CA PRO A 91 29.73 -13.32 4.73
C PRO A 91 29.36 -12.80 3.33
N GLY A 92 28.17 -12.21 3.15
CA GLY A 92 27.62 -11.69 1.89
C GLY A 92 27.51 -10.17 1.84
N PHE A 93 28.33 -9.42 2.58
CA PHE A 93 28.33 -7.97 2.56
C PHE A 93 28.70 -7.42 1.16
N GLU A 94 27.71 -6.87 0.44
CA GLU A 94 27.86 -6.34 -0.92
C GLU A 94 27.45 -4.86 -1.01
N VAL A 95 28.16 -4.10 -1.84
CA VAL A 95 27.91 -2.67 -2.11
C VAL A 95 27.89 -2.43 -3.61
N VAL A 96 26.89 -1.71 -4.12
CA VAL A 96 26.83 -1.30 -5.54
C VAL A 96 27.23 0.17 -5.66
N LEU A 97 28.25 0.48 -6.46
CA LEU A 97 28.76 1.84 -6.68
C LEU A 97 28.25 2.40 -8.01
N LEU A 98 27.68 3.62 -7.97
CA LEU A 98 27.00 4.26 -9.10
C LEU A 98 27.93 5.24 -9.83
N ASN A 99 27.68 5.51 -11.11
CA ASN A 99 28.45 6.49 -11.90
C ASN A 99 28.02 7.94 -11.60
N GLN A 100 28.97 8.90 -11.58
CA GLN A 100 28.65 10.33 -11.41
C GLN A 100 28.03 10.92 -12.68
N ARG A 101 26.92 11.65 -12.53
CA ARG A 101 26.31 12.47 -13.61
C ARG A 101 26.29 13.93 -13.16
N LYS A 102 26.87 14.84 -13.95
CA LYS A 102 27.10 16.25 -13.58
C LYS A 102 26.09 17.17 -14.31
N ALA A 103 25.41 18.08 -13.60
CA ALA A 103 24.62 19.18 -14.17
C ALA A 103 24.64 20.43 -13.25
N MET A 104 24.61 21.61 -13.86
CA MET A 104 25.02 22.92 -13.33
C MET A 104 23.91 23.73 -12.64
N ASP A 105 24.32 24.59 -11.70
CA ASP A 105 23.47 25.46 -10.86
C ASP A 105 22.82 26.64 -11.60
N GLU A 106 21.60 27.01 -11.18
CA GLU A 106 21.13 28.40 -11.26
C GLU A 106 20.18 28.74 -10.10
N VAL A 107 20.36 29.95 -9.57
CA VAL A 107 19.82 30.52 -8.32
C VAL A 107 18.61 31.41 -8.63
N VAL A 108 17.65 31.57 -7.69
CA VAL A 108 17.09 32.86 -7.21
C VAL A 108 15.83 32.72 -6.31
N VAL A 109 16.03 33.22 -5.09
CA VAL A 109 15.22 33.81 -4.00
C VAL A 109 13.94 34.57 -4.46
N THR A 110 12.73 34.59 -3.82
CA THR A 110 12.36 35.23 -2.53
C THR A 110 10.86 35.04 -2.16
N ALA A 111 10.56 35.18 -0.85
CA ALA A 111 9.39 35.77 -0.13
C ALA A 111 7.92 35.27 -0.32
N LEU A 112 6.95 35.53 0.59
CA LEU A 112 6.83 35.46 2.07
C LEU A 112 5.33 35.72 2.46
N GLY A 113 4.78 34.96 3.42
CA GLY A 113 3.67 35.34 4.35
C GLY A 113 2.19 35.21 3.91
N ALA A 114 1.16 35.04 4.75
CA ALA A 114 0.90 34.36 6.04
C ALA A 114 -0.61 34.50 6.38
N SER A 115 -1.22 33.51 7.10
CA SER A 115 -2.17 33.68 8.26
C SER A 115 -3.56 32.98 8.25
N ARG A 116 -3.71 32.02 9.20
CA ARG A 116 -4.80 31.63 10.18
C ARG A 116 -6.23 31.24 9.71
N ARG A 117 -6.70 29.98 9.96
CA ARG A 117 -7.38 29.33 11.15
C ARG A 117 -8.82 29.84 11.42
N SER A 118 -9.86 29.09 11.84
CA SER A 118 -10.10 27.67 12.22
C SER A 118 -11.58 27.49 12.68
N LYS A 119 -12.01 26.23 12.86
CA LYS A 119 -13.13 25.68 13.69
C LYS A 119 -14.53 25.59 13.06
N GLU A 120 -15.42 24.64 13.35
CA GLU A 120 -15.46 23.34 14.07
C GLU A 120 -16.88 22.75 13.84
N LEU A 121 -17.10 21.48 14.25
CA LEU A 121 -18.34 20.83 14.72
C LEU A 121 -18.96 19.71 13.87
N SER A 122 -19.04 18.58 14.56
CA SER A 122 -19.49 17.23 14.20
C SER A 122 -20.98 17.04 14.49
N TYR A 123 -21.69 16.20 13.72
CA TYR A 123 -22.37 14.96 14.18
C TYR A 123 -23.32 14.37 13.12
N SER A 124 -23.34 13.03 13.13
CA SER A 124 -24.22 11.97 12.60
C SER A 124 -25.56 12.29 11.90
N VAL A 125 -25.92 11.45 10.90
CA VAL A 125 -27.32 11.20 10.53
C VAL A 125 -27.60 9.70 10.27
N ILE A 126 -28.69 9.26 10.90
CA ILE A 126 -29.40 7.97 10.86
C ILE A 126 -29.85 7.62 9.44
N THR A 127 -29.74 6.36 9.01
CA THR A 127 -30.42 5.89 7.79
C THR A 127 -31.41 4.78 8.13
N ARG A 128 -32.70 5.06 7.90
CA ARG A 128 -33.77 4.05 7.84
C ARG A 128 -33.62 3.25 6.54
N THR A 129 -33.60 1.93 6.65
CA THR A 129 -33.73 0.98 5.53
C THR A 129 -35.16 0.49 5.44
N GLU A 130 -35.80 0.65 4.28
CA GLU A 130 -36.87 -0.25 3.85
C GLU A 130 -36.37 -1.12 2.69
N PRO A 131 -36.60 -2.45 2.72
CA PRO A 131 -36.16 -3.35 1.67
C PRO A 131 -37.14 -3.40 0.50
N VAL A 132 -36.61 -3.33 -0.72
CA VAL A 132 -37.36 -3.53 -1.97
C VAL A 132 -37.59 -5.04 -2.17
N SER A 133 -38.87 -5.43 -2.24
CA SER A 133 -39.36 -6.78 -2.53
C SER A 133 -39.35 -7.08 -4.02
N GLY A 134 -38.75 -8.21 -4.42
CA GLY A 134 -38.79 -8.73 -5.79
C GLY A 134 -39.05 -10.24 -5.79
N LYS A 135 -40.11 -10.68 -6.48
CA LYS A 135 -40.52 -12.10 -6.59
C LYS A 135 -39.71 -12.83 -7.65
N VAL A 136 -39.08 -13.95 -7.28
CA VAL A 136 -38.49 -14.94 -8.19
C VAL A 136 -39.48 -16.11 -8.36
N PRO A 137 -39.76 -16.62 -9.58
CA PRO A 137 -40.64 -17.78 -9.76
C PRO A 137 -40.11 -19.01 -9.02
N GLY A 138 -40.92 -19.59 -8.13
CA GLY A 138 -40.61 -20.82 -7.39
C GLY A 138 -40.24 -20.63 -5.91
N ILE A 139 -40.21 -19.41 -5.39
CA ILE A 139 -39.98 -19.12 -3.97
C ILE A 139 -41.17 -18.33 -3.42
N GLU A 140 -42.02 -18.98 -2.63
CA GLU A 140 -42.99 -18.29 -1.78
C GLU A 140 -42.43 -18.20 -0.36
N ALA A 141 -42.04 -17.00 0.04
CA ALA A 141 -41.87 -16.67 1.45
C ALA A 141 -43.25 -16.28 2.01
N ARG A 142 -43.79 -17.07 2.94
CA ARG A 142 -44.89 -16.64 3.79
C ARG A 142 -44.31 -16.16 5.12
N GLU A 143 -44.65 -14.93 5.49
CA GLU A 143 -44.40 -14.39 6.82
C GLU A 143 -45.45 -14.96 7.78
N ASP A 144 -45.02 -15.82 8.71
CA ASP A 144 -45.76 -16.09 9.93
C ASP A 144 -45.03 -15.45 11.11
N ARG A 145 -45.81 -14.75 11.93
CA ARG A 145 -45.35 -14.03 13.11
C ARG A 145 -45.09 -15.06 14.22
N TYR A 146 -43.89 -14.99 14.80
CA TYR A 146 -43.36 -15.78 15.93
C TYR A 146 -42.75 -17.18 15.64
N GLU A 147 -41.46 -17.29 16.02
CA GLU A 147 -40.54 -18.45 16.09
C GLU A 147 -40.07 -19.18 14.80
N LYS A 148 -38.73 -19.23 14.64
CA LYS A 148 -37.89 -20.06 13.73
C LYS A 148 -38.36 -20.22 12.27
N SER A 149 -37.74 -19.47 11.37
CA SER A 149 -37.82 -19.71 9.92
C SER A 149 -37.01 -20.94 9.50
N SER A 150 -37.69 -22.05 9.20
CA SER A 150 -37.12 -23.21 8.51
C SER A 150 -37.26 -23.05 6.99
N PHE A 151 -36.16 -23.16 6.25
CA PHE A 151 -36.15 -23.13 4.79
C PHE A 151 -36.43 -24.53 4.21
N LYS A 152 -37.46 -24.68 3.36
CA LYS A 152 -37.79 -25.95 2.70
C LYS A 152 -37.78 -25.78 1.19
N VAL A 153 -36.78 -26.37 0.54
CA VAL A 153 -36.68 -26.43 -0.93
C VAL A 153 -37.44 -27.67 -1.42
N ARG A 154 -38.39 -27.50 -2.34
CA ARG A 154 -39.01 -28.60 -3.09
C ARG A 154 -38.42 -28.67 -4.49
N GLY A 155 -37.86 -29.83 -4.86
CA GLY A 155 -37.52 -30.18 -6.24
C GLY A 155 -36.11 -30.71 -6.45
N THR A 156 -35.80 -31.92 -5.98
CA THR A 156 -34.63 -32.69 -6.44
C THR A 156 -35.07 -33.62 -7.57
N ARG A 157 -34.69 -33.33 -8.82
CA ARG A 157 -34.55 -34.38 -9.84
C ARG A 157 -33.09 -34.81 -9.88
N THR A 158 -32.88 -36.02 -9.37
CA THR A 158 -31.68 -36.84 -9.46
C THR A 158 -31.20 -36.92 -10.92
N VAL A 159 -29.98 -36.50 -11.20
CA VAL A 159 -29.26 -36.92 -12.41
C VAL A 159 -28.42 -38.12 -12.02
N THR A 160 -28.97 -39.30 -12.26
CA THR A 160 -28.25 -40.57 -12.16
C THR A 160 -27.38 -40.69 -13.41
N ALA A 161 -26.06 -40.55 -13.26
CA ALA A 161 -25.12 -40.94 -14.30
C ALA A 161 -24.96 -42.47 -14.27
N THR A 162 -25.62 -43.16 -15.18
CA THR A 162 -25.33 -44.57 -15.52
C THR A 162 -24.08 -44.63 -16.40
N SER A 163 -23.01 -45.27 -15.92
CA SER A 163 -21.95 -45.84 -16.77
C SER A 163 -22.02 -47.37 -16.69
N PRO A 164 -21.86 -48.10 -17.82
CA PRO A 164 -22.00 -49.55 -17.83
C PRO A 164 -20.73 -50.27 -17.36
N SER A 165 -20.95 -51.18 -16.40
CA SER A 165 -20.25 -52.44 -16.09
C SER A 165 -18.80 -52.68 -16.58
N GLY A 166 -17.89 -52.93 -15.62
CA GLY A 166 -16.59 -53.57 -15.83
C GLY A 166 -15.82 -53.91 -14.55
N LYS A 167 -16.19 -55.03 -13.90
CA LYS A 167 -15.43 -55.95 -13.01
C LYS A 167 -14.30 -55.44 -12.05
N GLN A 168 -14.64 -55.47 -10.76
CA GLN A 168 -14.07 -56.28 -9.64
C GLN A 168 -12.58 -56.19 -9.21
N GLY A 169 -12.40 -55.89 -7.90
CA GLY A 169 -11.22 -56.16 -7.04
C GLY A 169 -10.51 -54.86 -6.60
N ASP A 170 -10.22 -54.54 -5.33
CA ASP A 170 -10.31 -55.30 -4.08
C ASP A 170 -10.34 -54.33 -2.87
N LYS A 171 -10.71 -54.91 -1.73
CA LYS A 171 -10.99 -54.32 -0.40
C LYS A 171 -9.88 -53.45 0.19
N PHE A 172 -10.26 -52.39 0.92
CA PHE A 172 -9.70 -52.06 2.24
C PHE A 172 -10.68 -51.17 3.02
N PHE A 173 -11.38 -51.77 3.99
CA PHE A 173 -12.06 -51.06 5.08
C PHE A 173 -11.05 -50.90 6.22
N SER A 174 -10.81 -49.66 6.66
CA SER A 174 -10.50 -49.40 8.06
C SER A 174 -11.50 -48.38 8.57
N ARG A 175 -12.27 -48.82 9.58
CA ARG A 175 -13.28 -48.05 10.28
C ARG A 175 -12.59 -47.49 11.52
N ASP A 176 -12.34 -46.19 11.53
CA ASP A 176 -11.96 -45.49 12.74
C ASP A 176 -13.04 -44.47 13.09
N THR A 177 -13.72 -44.75 14.19
CA THR A 177 -14.73 -43.92 14.83
C THR A 177 -14.04 -42.94 15.79
N SER A 178 -13.94 -41.68 15.40
CA SER A 178 -13.86 -40.56 16.34
C SER A 178 -14.59 -39.37 15.74
N GLY A 179 -15.41 -38.70 16.56
CA GLY A 179 -16.30 -37.63 16.14
C GLY A 179 -15.53 -36.46 15.55
N ARG A 180 -15.64 -36.29 14.23
CA ARG A 180 -15.19 -35.09 13.51
C ARG A 180 -16.46 -34.37 13.05
N SER A 181 -16.68 -33.19 13.60
CA SER A 181 -17.62 -32.21 13.05
C SER A 181 -17.40 -32.14 11.54
N SER A 182 -18.46 -32.35 10.77
CA SER A 182 -18.40 -32.38 9.32
C SER A 182 -17.94 -31.02 8.79
N VAL A 183 -16.66 -30.88 8.48
CA VAL A 183 -16.17 -29.82 7.60
C VAL A 183 -16.85 -30.06 6.26
N GLY A 184 -17.89 -29.28 5.96
CA GLY A 184 -18.47 -29.25 4.64
C GLY A 184 -17.36 -28.94 3.62
N THR A 185 -17.36 -29.61 2.48
CA THR A 185 -16.39 -29.38 1.42
C THR A 185 -16.38 -27.89 1.07
N ALA A 186 -15.28 -27.20 1.36
CA ALA A 186 -15.12 -25.77 1.10
C ALA A 186 -15.39 -25.49 -0.39
N LYS A 187 -16.14 -24.41 -0.67
CA LYS A 187 -16.50 -23.98 -2.03
C LYS A 187 -15.99 -22.55 -2.27
N THR A 188 -15.53 -22.28 -3.49
CA THR A 188 -15.17 -20.93 -3.94
C THR A 188 -16.41 -20.03 -4.06
N ARG A 189 -16.21 -18.70 -4.07
CA ARG A 189 -17.23 -17.64 -4.15
C ARG A 189 -18.21 -17.65 -2.97
N THR A 190 -17.71 -17.88 -1.76
CA THR A 190 -18.53 -17.96 -0.54
C THR A 190 -18.23 -16.84 0.44
N VAL A 191 -16.97 -16.40 0.54
CA VAL A 191 -16.56 -15.39 1.52
C VAL A 191 -17.01 -14.00 1.08
N THR A 192 -17.58 -13.23 2.00
CA THR A 192 -18.00 -11.83 1.78
C THR A 192 -17.02 -10.84 2.38
N ALA A 193 -16.77 -9.74 1.70
CA ALA A 193 -15.80 -8.72 2.11
C ALA A 193 -16.31 -7.30 1.81
N GLY A 194 -15.62 -6.29 2.36
CA GLY A 194 -15.85 -4.87 2.09
C GLY A 194 -14.55 -4.09 1.91
N GLU A 195 -14.67 -2.85 1.46
CA GLU A 195 -13.56 -1.92 1.22
C GLU A 195 -13.79 -0.58 1.95
N VAL A 196 -12.73 -0.05 2.56
CA VAL A 196 -12.65 1.35 2.98
C VAL A 196 -11.46 2.00 2.29
N ASN A 197 -11.75 2.90 1.35
CA ASN A 197 -10.73 3.74 0.73
C ASN A 197 -10.60 5.08 1.49
N ASP A 198 -9.54 5.20 2.29
CA ASP A 198 -9.29 6.38 3.13
C ASP A 198 -8.97 7.65 2.34
N PHE A 199 -8.52 7.54 1.09
CA PHE A 199 -8.40 8.72 0.22
C PHE A 199 -9.76 9.27 -0.23
N ASN A 200 -10.74 8.37 -0.45
CA ASN A 200 -12.11 8.75 -0.78
C ASN A 200 -12.84 9.34 0.44
N LYS A 201 -12.47 8.88 1.63
CA LYS A 201 -13.04 9.31 2.92
C LYS A 201 -12.06 10.15 3.74
N TRP A 202 -11.22 10.95 3.08
CA TRP A 202 -10.09 11.64 3.74
C TRP A 202 -10.47 12.44 4.99
N LYS A 203 -11.58 13.19 4.96
CA LYS A 203 -12.03 13.97 6.12
C LYS A 203 -12.40 13.09 7.31
N MET A 204 -13.02 11.94 7.03
CA MET A 204 -13.38 10.97 8.05
C MET A 204 -12.14 10.30 8.65
N TRP A 205 -11.14 9.99 7.81
CA TRP A 205 -9.86 9.51 8.29
C TRP A 205 -9.15 10.53 9.20
N GLU A 206 -9.14 11.82 8.83
CA GLU A 206 -8.66 12.90 9.70
C GLU A 206 -9.42 12.93 11.03
N ASP A 207 -10.75 12.84 11.00
CA ASP A 207 -11.58 12.86 12.20
C ASP A 207 -11.32 11.63 13.10
N TYR A 208 -11.16 10.43 12.54
CA TYR A 208 -10.81 9.24 13.31
C TYR A 208 -9.40 9.32 13.91
N THR A 209 -8.41 9.80 13.16
CA THR A 209 -7.03 9.96 13.65
C THR A 209 -6.86 11.03 14.71
N GLU A 210 -7.77 12.01 14.78
CA GLU A 210 -7.84 12.98 15.86
C GLU A 210 -8.62 12.49 17.10
N ASN A 211 -9.41 11.41 16.94
CA ASN A 211 -10.29 10.86 17.98
C ASN A 211 -10.00 9.37 18.26
N GLU A 212 -10.76 8.45 17.66
CA GLU A 212 -10.73 7.00 17.92
C GLU A 212 -9.33 6.39 17.75
N PHE A 213 -8.60 6.80 16.72
CA PHE A 213 -7.26 6.31 16.40
C PHE A 213 -6.13 7.17 16.98
N LYS A 214 -6.43 8.16 17.82
CA LYS A 214 -5.43 9.09 18.35
C LYS A 214 -4.34 8.38 19.18
N SER A 215 -4.74 7.47 20.05
CA SER A 215 -3.80 6.67 20.87
C SER A 215 -3.03 5.69 19.99
N LEU A 216 -3.71 5.04 19.04
CA LEU A 216 -3.13 4.06 18.12
C LEU A 216 -2.09 4.68 17.18
N SER A 217 -2.34 5.90 16.72
CA SER A 217 -1.37 6.69 15.96
C SER A 217 -0.07 6.92 16.74
N GLY A 218 -0.18 7.16 18.05
CA GLY A 218 0.97 7.25 18.96
C GLY A 218 1.65 5.89 19.23
N SER A 219 0.88 4.82 19.41
CA SER A 219 1.39 3.49 19.71
C SER A 219 2.08 2.83 18.52
N TRP A 220 1.68 3.14 17.29
CA TRP A 220 2.33 2.68 16.08
C TRP A 220 3.35 3.68 15.52
N GLY A 221 3.35 4.93 16.00
CA GLY A 221 4.20 6.00 15.47
C GLY A 221 3.88 6.33 14.02
N MET A 222 2.62 6.16 13.62
CA MET A 222 2.14 6.43 12.27
C MET A 222 1.15 7.60 12.33
N ARG A 223 1.52 8.71 11.73
CA ARG A 223 0.76 9.96 11.71
C ARG A 223 0.65 10.44 10.27
N SER A 224 -0.45 10.14 9.60
CA SER A 224 -0.73 10.51 8.19
C SER A 224 -0.85 12.03 7.96
N THR A 225 0.24 12.74 8.18
CA THR A 225 0.31 14.21 8.25
C THR A 225 1.29 14.75 7.22
N GLY A 226 1.07 16.01 6.82
CA GLY A 226 1.87 16.64 5.77
C GLY A 226 1.74 15.89 4.44
N ARG A 227 0.51 15.62 4.02
CA ARG A 227 0.18 14.94 2.77
C ARG A 227 0.39 15.89 1.58
N TYR A 228 1.23 15.48 0.64
CA TYR A 228 1.45 16.12 -0.66
C TYR A 228 1.05 15.13 -1.74
N SER A 229 0.06 15.48 -2.55
CA SER A 229 -0.29 14.70 -3.74
C SER A 229 0.29 15.38 -4.97
N ILE A 230 0.81 14.59 -5.91
CA ILE A 230 1.41 15.08 -7.15
C ILE A 230 0.87 14.30 -8.35
N GLN A 231 0.49 15.03 -9.39
CA GLN A 231 0.18 14.53 -10.73
C GLN A 231 1.38 14.78 -11.64
N VAL A 232 1.93 13.73 -12.21
CA VAL A 232 3.00 13.80 -13.21
C VAL A 232 2.42 13.57 -14.60
N THR A 233 2.72 14.46 -15.52
CA THR A 233 2.27 14.35 -16.91
C THR A 233 3.40 14.64 -17.90
N ASP A 234 3.28 14.16 -19.13
CA ASP A 234 4.14 14.62 -20.23
C ASP A 234 3.71 16.00 -20.75
N LYS A 235 4.43 16.55 -21.74
CA LYS A 235 4.07 17.82 -22.41
C LYS A 235 2.74 17.78 -23.17
N LYS A 236 2.25 16.59 -23.53
CA LYS A 236 0.92 16.36 -24.12
C LYS A 236 -0.14 16.08 -23.04
N HIS A 237 0.28 16.14 -21.78
CA HIS A 237 -0.44 15.84 -20.56
C HIS A 237 -1.05 14.43 -20.49
N ASN A 238 -0.40 13.45 -21.09
CA ASN A 238 -0.67 12.07 -20.74
C ASN A 238 -0.10 11.78 -19.35
N ALA A 239 -0.75 10.88 -18.61
CA ALA A 239 -0.25 10.41 -17.33
C ALA A 239 1.10 9.71 -17.50
N VAL A 240 2.08 10.06 -16.66
CA VAL A 240 3.38 9.37 -16.62
C VAL A 240 3.35 8.39 -15.44
N MET A 241 3.28 7.10 -15.77
CA MET A 241 3.13 6.01 -14.80
C MET A 241 4.49 5.50 -14.32
N ASN A 242 4.53 4.89 -13.13
CA ASN A 242 5.72 4.28 -12.55
C ASN A 242 6.93 5.23 -12.51
N GLU A 243 6.67 6.51 -12.25
CA GLU A 243 7.70 7.53 -12.10
C GLU A 243 8.03 7.76 -10.63
N ALA A 244 9.31 7.68 -10.29
CA ALA A 244 9.78 7.96 -8.95
C ALA A 244 9.71 9.47 -8.66
N VAL A 245 9.01 9.83 -7.59
CA VAL A 245 8.94 11.19 -7.06
C VAL A 245 9.43 11.24 -5.62
N TYR A 246 10.07 12.35 -5.28
CA TYR A 246 10.77 12.55 -4.02
C TYR A 246 10.27 13.84 -3.38
N LEU A 247 9.86 13.76 -2.11
CA LEU A 247 9.65 14.93 -1.26
C LEU A 247 10.94 15.20 -0.49
N ILE A 248 11.55 16.36 -0.73
CA ILE A 248 12.89 16.67 -0.24
C ILE A 248 12.83 17.90 0.67
N SER A 249 13.44 17.79 1.86
CA SER A 249 13.60 18.92 2.78
C SER A 249 14.56 19.95 2.20
N LYS A 250 14.16 21.22 2.12
CA LYS A 250 15.09 22.29 1.71
C LYS A 250 16.17 22.54 2.76
N ALA A 251 15.86 22.30 4.04
CA ALA A 251 16.78 22.54 5.14
C ALA A 251 17.89 21.49 5.20
N SER A 252 17.53 20.20 5.19
CA SER A 252 18.53 19.11 5.30
C SER A 252 19.01 18.57 3.96
N ARG A 253 18.27 18.83 2.87
CA ARG A 253 18.46 18.22 1.54
C ARG A 253 18.18 16.71 1.49
N ASP A 254 17.67 16.14 2.58
CA ASP A 254 17.30 14.73 2.63
C ASP A 254 15.96 14.46 1.94
N THR A 255 15.85 13.28 1.34
CA THR A 255 14.57 12.74 0.89
C THR A 255 13.76 12.30 2.12
N VAL A 256 12.64 12.98 2.36
CA VAL A 256 11.70 12.66 3.45
C VAL A 256 10.75 11.56 3.04
N TRP A 257 10.34 11.55 1.78
CA TRP A 257 9.48 10.51 1.23
C TRP A 257 9.81 10.23 -0.23
N ARG A 258 9.75 8.96 -0.61
CA ARG A 258 9.85 8.52 -2.00
C ARG A 258 8.63 7.66 -2.32
N ALA A 259 8.01 7.93 -3.45
CA ALA A 259 6.89 7.14 -3.96
C ALA A 259 6.99 7.02 -5.49
N PHE A 260 6.13 6.19 -6.07
CA PHE A 260 5.98 6.06 -7.51
C PHE A 260 4.59 6.49 -7.95
N THR A 261 4.51 7.11 -9.13
CA THR A 261 3.23 7.42 -9.73
C THR A 261 2.45 6.15 -10.07
N ASP A 262 1.13 6.22 -9.88
CA ASP A 262 0.19 5.18 -10.25
C ASP A 262 -0.12 5.16 -11.75
N ASN A 263 -0.99 4.25 -12.12
CA ASN A 263 -1.54 4.07 -13.45
C ASN A 263 -2.29 5.31 -13.98
N THR A 264 -2.56 6.31 -13.14
CA THR A 264 -3.12 7.62 -13.51
C THR A 264 -2.10 8.75 -13.44
N GLY A 265 -0.83 8.44 -13.15
CA GLY A 265 0.26 9.40 -13.04
C GLY A 265 0.31 10.13 -11.69
N LYS A 266 -0.36 9.63 -10.64
CA LYS A 266 -0.40 10.27 -9.32
C LYS A 266 0.44 9.56 -8.29
N ALA A 267 1.05 10.32 -7.38
CA ALA A 267 1.74 9.78 -6.23
C ALA A 267 1.37 10.56 -4.96
N GLU A 268 1.43 9.87 -3.82
CA GLU A 268 1.24 10.45 -2.49
C GLU A 268 2.58 10.49 -1.76
N LEU A 269 2.89 11.64 -1.17
CA LEU A 269 4.12 11.94 -0.47
C LEU A 269 3.77 12.47 0.93
N TRP A 270 4.57 12.13 1.94
CA TRP A 270 4.24 12.45 3.32
C TRP A 270 5.43 13.07 4.05
N ALA A 271 5.25 14.28 4.58
CA ALA A 271 6.31 14.96 5.33
C ALA A 271 6.44 14.48 6.79
N GLY A 272 5.36 13.97 7.37
CA GLY A 272 5.26 13.69 8.81
C GLY A 272 4.81 12.28 9.17
N PHE A 273 4.84 11.33 8.24
CA PHE A 273 4.22 10.01 8.45
C PHE A 273 4.76 9.25 9.67
N PHE A 274 6.08 9.25 9.88
CA PHE A 274 6.75 8.51 10.96
C PHE A 274 7.55 9.42 11.91
N LYS A 275 7.27 10.73 11.96
CA LYS A 275 8.00 11.65 12.85
C LYS A 275 7.46 11.54 14.29
N ASP A 276 8.28 11.02 15.21
CA ASP A 276 7.93 10.83 16.63
C ASP A 276 7.69 12.16 17.40
N SER A 277 8.21 13.28 16.89
CA SER A 277 8.34 14.54 17.63
C SER A 277 7.10 15.46 17.61
N LEU A 278 5.91 14.95 17.29
CA LEU A 278 4.72 15.80 17.18
C LEU A 278 3.75 15.60 18.37
N PRO A 279 3.51 16.63 19.21
CA PRO A 279 2.48 16.58 20.21
C PRO A 279 1.09 16.44 19.55
N ALA A 280 0.28 15.54 20.10
CA ALA A 280 -1.04 15.23 19.57
C ALA A 280 -1.94 16.49 19.55
N GLY A 281 -2.56 16.77 18.40
CA GLY A 281 -3.49 17.91 18.23
C GLY A 281 -2.85 19.21 17.72
N ALA A 282 -1.54 19.26 17.51
CA ALA A 282 -0.94 20.31 16.69
C ALA A 282 -1.06 19.89 15.23
N GLY A 283 -2.10 20.36 14.53
CA GLY A 283 -2.14 20.29 13.06
C GLY A 283 -0.78 20.71 12.53
N VAL A 284 -0.14 19.82 11.76
CA VAL A 284 1.27 19.96 11.39
C VAL A 284 1.44 21.28 10.65
N ARG A 285 1.94 22.28 11.36
CA ARG A 285 2.70 23.35 10.70
C ARG A 285 3.96 22.65 10.27
N VAL A 286 3.93 22.14 9.05
CA VAL A 286 5.15 21.89 8.30
C VAL A 286 5.84 23.25 8.24
N THR A 287 6.76 23.49 9.16
CA THR A 287 7.58 24.71 9.21
C THR A 287 8.78 24.58 8.26
N GLU A 288 9.07 23.36 7.82
CA GLU A 288 10.11 23.07 6.85
C GLU A 288 9.57 23.30 5.43
N ASP A 289 10.30 24.09 4.64
CA ASP A 289 10.03 24.16 3.22
C ASP A 289 10.47 22.85 2.53
N TYR A 290 9.58 22.29 1.72
CA TYR A 290 9.88 21.15 0.87
C TYR A 290 9.96 21.56 -0.60
N PHE A 291 10.53 20.68 -1.42
CA PHE A 291 10.29 20.66 -2.86
C PHE A 291 10.02 19.21 -3.29
N ILE A 292 9.25 19.04 -4.37
CA ILE A 292 9.05 17.73 -4.98
C ILE A 292 9.92 17.64 -6.22
N SER A 293 10.63 16.53 -6.41
CA SER A 293 11.45 16.29 -7.61
C SER A 293 11.15 14.93 -8.20
N ASP A 294 11.34 14.77 -9.51
CA ASP A 294 11.53 13.46 -10.13
C ASP A 294 13.02 13.07 -10.13
N ARG A 295 13.34 11.89 -10.68
CA ARG A 295 14.74 11.40 -10.77
C ARG A 295 15.59 12.09 -11.84
N TYR A 296 14.99 12.99 -12.64
CA TYR A 296 15.63 13.67 -13.76
C TYR A 296 15.85 15.16 -13.50
N GLY A 297 15.50 15.65 -12.30
CA GLY A 297 15.70 17.05 -11.90
C GLY A 297 14.50 17.97 -12.19
N ASN A 298 13.40 17.46 -12.75
CA ASN A 298 12.16 18.24 -12.85
C ASN A 298 11.60 18.40 -11.44
N SER A 299 11.23 19.63 -11.05
CA SER A 299 10.81 19.88 -9.67
C SER A 299 9.68 20.90 -9.53
N VAL A 300 8.92 20.74 -8.45
CA VAL A 300 7.97 21.70 -7.91
C VAL A 300 8.63 22.35 -6.70
N SER A 301 9.13 23.58 -6.86
CA SER A 301 9.96 24.27 -5.86
C SER A 301 9.21 24.70 -4.60
N LYS A 302 7.89 24.92 -4.68
CA LYS A 302 7.01 25.31 -3.56
C LYS A 302 5.72 24.47 -3.60
N PRO A 303 5.80 23.18 -3.25
CA PRO A 303 4.65 22.28 -3.33
C PRO A 303 3.60 22.66 -2.29
N THR A 304 2.33 22.54 -2.63
CA THR A 304 1.20 22.75 -1.73
C THR A 304 0.79 21.43 -1.08
N GLN A 305 0.34 21.50 0.17
CA GLN A 305 -0.29 20.34 0.81
C GLN A 305 -1.62 20.01 0.13
N PHE A 306 -2.03 18.74 0.19
CA PHE A 306 -3.24 18.23 -0.46
C PHE A 306 -4.52 19.00 -0.08
N SER A 307 -4.59 19.54 1.14
CA SER A 307 -5.72 20.39 1.57
C SER A 307 -5.94 21.61 0.66
N ASN A 308 -4.89 22.05 -0.05
CA ASN A 308 -4.89 23.18 -0.96
C ASN A 308 -4.87 22.75 -2.45
N GLY A 309 -4.95 21.45 -2.73
CA GLY A 309 -4.95 20.89 -4.09
C GLY A 309 -3.78 19.94 -4.37
N VAL A 310 -3.80 19.34 -5.56
CA VAL A 310 -2.75 18.46 -6.07
C VAL A 310 -1.69 19.26 -6.80
N ASN A 311 -0.42 18.92 -6.57
CA ASN A 311 0.72 19.49 -7.28
C ASN A 311 0.80 18.91 -8.69
N VAL A 312 1.32 19.67 -9.65
CA VAL A 312 1.50 19.19 -11.03
C VAL A 312 2.96 19.31 -11.42
N LEU A 313 3.49 18.24 -12.02
CA LEU A 313 4.83 18.21 -12.59
C LEU A 313 4.74 17.76 -14.05
N VAL A 314 5.13 18.65 -14.95
CA VAL A 314 5.23 18.35 -16.37
C VAL A 314 6.65 17.92 -16.66
N VAL A 315 6.82 16.73 -17.25
CA VAL A 315 8.13 16.18 -17.60
C VAL A 315 8.30 16.09 -19.12
N ASP A 316 9.53 16.30 -19.59
CA ASP A 316 9.87 16.18 -21.00
C ASP A 316 10.18 14.73 -21.38
N ARG A 317 9.18 13.87 -21.29
CA ARG A 317 9.30 12.45 -21.62
C ARG A 317 8.14 11.98 -22.44
N THR A 318 8.39 10.99 -23.28
CA THR A 318 7.32 10.32 -24.01
C THR A 318 6.52 9.46 -23.04
N CYS A 319 5.20 9.62 -23.05
CA CYS A 319 4.32 8.68 -22.37
C CYS A 319 4.62 7.25 -22.86
N GLN A 320 4.76 6.33 -21.90
CA GLN A 320 4.94 4.90 -22.14
C GLN A 320 4.02 4.15 -21.20
N VAL A 321 3.28 3.17 -21.74
CA VAL A 321 2.46 2.25 -20.96
C VAL A 321 3.21 0.94 -20.87
N SER A 322 3.46 0.46 -19.65
CA SER A 322 3.95 -0.91 -19.43
C SER A 322 2.78 -1.88 -19.46
N TYR A 323 3.00 -3.05 -20.07
CA TYR A 323 2.05 -4.16 -20.09
C TYR A 323 2.35 -5.19 -18.99
N ASP A 324 3.41 -4.98 -18.20
CA ASP A 324 3.79 -5.87 -17.11
C ASP A 324 3.10 -5.44 -15.80
N ALA A 325 2.62 -6.41 -15.01
CA ALA A 325 2.13 -6.17 -13.66
C ALA A 325 2.49 -7.31 -12.70
N ASP A 326 2.86 -6.94 -11.46
CA ASP A 326 3.23 -7.88 -10.41
C ASP A 326 2.20 -7.87 -9.29
N ILE A 327 1.72 -9.06 -8.91
CA ILE A 327 0.75 -9.27 -7.83
C ILE A 327 1.31 -10.29 -6.84
N ALA A 328 1.48 -9.90 -5.59
CA ALA A 328 1.93 -10.79 -4.51
C ALA A 328 0.85 -10.97 -3.44
N PHE A 329 0.73 -12.20 -2.93
CA PHE A 329 -0.15 -12.54 -1.80
C PHE A 329 0.70 -12.93 -0.60
N VAL A 330 0.66 -12.12 0.46
CA VAL A 330 1.31 -12.38 1.75
C VAL A 330 0.24 -12.81 2.73
N VAL A 331 0.28 -14.06 3.17
CA VAL A 331 -0.84 -14.73 3.83
C VAL A 331 -0.40 -15.30 5.17
N ASP A 332 -1.12 -14.92 6.22
CA ASP A 332 -1.00 -15.54 7.53
C ASP A 332 -1.47 -17.01 7.49
N ALA A 333 -0.66 -17.90 8.04
CA ALA A 333 -0.85 -19.34 8.05
C ALA A 333 -0.80 -19.94 9.46
N THR A 334 -1.04 -19.13 10.48
CA THR A 334 -1.07 -19.53 11.90
C THR A 334 -2.34 -20.31 12.20
N GLY A 335 -2.43 -20.89 13.39
CA GLY A 335 -3.57 -21.71 13.78
C GLY A 335 -4.91 -20.96 13.80
N SER A 336 -4.90 -19.66 14.10
CA SER A 336 -6.11 -18.82 14.20
C SER A 336 -6.78 -18.59 12.85
N MET A 337 -6.02 -18.58 11.76
CA MET A 337 -6.53 -18.50 10.39
C MET A 337 -7.18 -19.81 9.89
N GLY A 338 -7.27 -20.84 10.74
CA GLY A 338 -7.67 -22.19 10.35
C GLY A 338 -9.09 -22.31 9.80
N ASP A 339 -10.00 -21.42 10.19
CA ASP A 339 -11.37 -21.38 9.70
C ASP A 339 -11.54 -20.66 8.36
N GLU A 340 -10.63 -19.74 8.01
CA GLU A 340 -10.66 -19.04 6.71
C GLU A 340 -9.69 -19.61 5.67
N ILE A 341 -8.54 -20.17 6.06
CA ILE A 341 -7.43 -20.43 5.13
C ILE A 341 -7.85 -21.32 3.95
N GLU A 342 -8.70 -22.31 4.18
CA GLU A 342 -9.19 -23.20 3.12
C GLU A 342 -10.12 -22.48 2.14
N PHE A 343 -10.95 -21.56 2.63
CA PHE A 343 -11.77 -20.71 1.75
C PHE A 343 -10.89 -19.69 1.02
N LEU A 344 -9.98 -19.03 1.72
CA LEU A 344 -9.04 -18.06 1.13
C LEU A 344 -8.22 -18.68 0.01
N LYS A 345 -7.70 -19.90 0.17
CA LYS A 345 -6.98 -20.62 -0.91
C LYS A 345 -7.84 -20.78 -2.17
N LEU A 346 -9.13 -21.11 -2.02
CA LEU A 346 -10.07 -21.26 -3.14
C LEU A 346 -10.46 -19.91 -3.77
N GLU A 347 -10.63 -18.86 -2.96
CA GLU A 347 -10.93 -17.52 -3.46
C GLU A 347 -9.73 -16.94 -4.21
N LEU A 348 -8.51 -17.09 -3.67
CA LEU A 348 -7.29 -16.63 -4.32
C LEU A 348 -7.04 -17.36 -5.65
N GLU A 349 -7.32 -18.67 -5.70
CA GLU A 349 -7.25 -19.40 -6.97
C GLU A 349 -8.20 -18.82 -8.03
N ASP A 350 -9.45 -18.57 -7.67
CA ASP A 350 -10.45 -17.98 -8.57
C ASP A 350 -10.03 -16.56 -9.01
N VAL A 351 -9.56 -15.73 -8.08
CA VAL A 351 -9.10 -14.36 -8.36
C VAL A 351 -7.94 -14.36 -9.35
N ILE A 352 -6.89 -15.14 -9.09
CA ILE A 352 -5.70 -15.13 -9.94
C ILE A 352 -6.05 -15.65 -11.34
N ARG A 353 -6.78 -16.76 -11.42
CA ARG A 353 -7.22 -17.36 -12.69
C ARG A 353 -8.05 -16.37 -13.51
N ASN A 354 -9.11 -15.81 -12.92
CA ASN A 354 -10.02 -14.91 -13.63
C ASN A 354 -9.34 -13.59 -14.02
N THR A 355 -8.45 -13.06 -13.16
CA THR A 355 -7.68 -11.85 -13.48
C THR A 355 -6.79 -12.07 -14.71
N MET A 356 -6.05 -13.19 -14.76
CA MET A 356 -5.19 -13.51 -15.90
C MET A 356 -5.99 -13.81 -17.17
N GLU A 357 -7.12 -14.51 -17.05
CA GLU A 357 -8.00 -14.78 -18.19
C GLU A 357 -8.65 -13.51 -18.76
N LYS A 358 -9.00 -12.55 -17.90
CA LYS A 358 -9.60 -11.26 -18.30
C LYS A 358 -8.57 -10.31 -18.91
N HIS A 359 -7.32 -10.36 -18.45
CA HIS A 359 -6.27 -9.41 -18.83
C HIS A 359 -5.15 -10.04 -19.67
N LYS A 360 -5.50 -10.89 -20.65
CA LYS A 360 -4.55 -11.58 -21.55
C LYS A 360 -3.62 -10.66 -22.35
N SER A 361 -3.96 -9.37 -22.47
CA SER A 361 -3.10 -8.36 -23.09
C SER A 361 -1.96 -7.88 -22.18
N LEU A 362 -1.91 -8.32 -20.92
CA LEU A 362 -0.90 -7.96 -19.94
C LEU A 362 -0.02 -9.16 -19.59
N THR A 363 1.25 -8.91 -19.32
CA THR A 363 2.17 -9.87 -18.72
C THR A 363 2.00 -9.82 -17.20
N LEU A 364 1.10 -10.65 -16.68
CA LEU A 364 0.85 -10.73 -15.24
C LEU A 364 1.76 -11.76 -14.59
N ARG A 365 2.45 -11.38 -13.51
CA ARG A 365 3.24 -12.31 -12.69
C ARG A 365 2.66 -12.37 -11.29
N ALA A 366 2.49 -13.59 -10.78
CA ALA A 366 1.98 -13.83 -9.45
C ALA A 366 3.06 -14.44 -8.54
N ALA A 367 3.12 -13.97 -7.29
CA ALA A 367 3.96 -14.51 -6.23
C ALA A 367 3.15 -14.73 -4.95
N SER A 368 3.67 -15.52 -4.02
CA SER A 368 3.06 -15.66 -2.71
C SER A 368 4.08 -15.94 -1.62
N VAL A 369 3.81 -15.42 -0.43
CA VAL A 369 4.52 -15.65 0.83
C VAL A 369 3.49 -16.11 1.84
N PHE A 370 3.73 -17.26 2.46
CA PHE A 370 3.00 -17.69 3.65
C PHE A 370 3.93 -17.57 4.84
N TYR A 371 3.40 -17.11 5.97
CA TYR A 371 4.17 -16.96 7.19
C TYR A 371 3.41 -17.52 8.38
N ARG A 372 4.17 -17.84 9.43
CA ARG A 372 3.64 -18.21 10.75
C ARG A 372 4.42 -17.45 11.81
N ASP A 373 4.45 -17.95 13.04
CA ASP A 373 5.19 -17.30 14.10
C ASP A 373 6.62 -17.83 14.28
N LYS A 374 7.38 -17.13 15.12
CA LYS A 374 8.68 -17.55 15.61
C LYS A 374 8.54 -18.90 16.31
N ARG A 375 9.44 -19.83 15.97
CA ARG A 375 9.53 -21.21 16.51
C ARG A 375 8.53 -22.21 15.93
N ASP A 376 7.69 -21.78 14.98
CA ASP A 376 6.91 -22.72 14.19
C ASP A 376 7.78 -23.52 13.21
N GLU A 377 7.16 -24.51 12.56
CA GLU A 377 7.78 -25.36 11.53
C GLU A 377 8.53 -24.53 10.46
N TYR A 378 8.02 -23.34 10.16
CA TYR A 378 8.68 -22.36 9.32
C TYR A 378 8.24 -20.95 9.71
N LEU A 379 9.14 -19.99 9.56
CA LEU A 379 8.81 -18.56 9.73
C LEU A 379 8.15 -18.02 8.46
N THR A 380 8.78 -18.23 7.30
CA THR A 380 8.23 -17.85 5.99
C THR A 380 8.51 -18.93 4.94
N LYS A 381 7.54 -19.19 4.06
CA LYS A 381 7.67 -19.97 2.82
C LYS A 381 7.21 -19.11 1.66
N ASN A 382 7.88 -19.16 0.52
CA ASN A 382 7.49 -18.33 -0.62
C ASN A 382 7.67 -19.01 -1.97
N VAL A 383 6.88 -18.56 -2.94
CA VAL A 383 7.07 -18.77 -4.37
C VAL A 383 7.28 -17.41 -5.01
N GLY A 384 8.41 -17.25 -5.72
CA GLY A 384 8.72 -16.01 -6.43
C GLY A 384 7.79 -15.76 -7.61
N PHE A 385 7.86 -14.55 -8.18
CA PHE A 385 7.06 -14.16 -9.34
C PHE A 385 7.21 -15.14 -10.51
N ASN A 386 6.07 -15.60 -11.03
CA ASN A 386 6.00 -16.45 -12.19
C ASN A 386 4.79 -16.08 -13.06
N GLU A 387 4.92 -16.23 -14.37
CA GLU A 387 3.82 -16.16 -15.35
C GLU A 387 3.05 -17.49 -15.40
N ASP A 388 3.71 -18.61 -15.09
CA ASP A 388 3.05 -19.91 -14.94
C ASP A 388 2.24 -19.97 -13.64
N LEU A 389 0.94 -19.76 -13.82
CA LEU A 389 -0.07 -19.80 -12.79
C LEU A 389 -0.07 -21.11 -12.00
N LEU A 390 0.20 -22.26 -12.65
CA LEU A 390 0.09 -23.56 -11.99
C LEU A 390 1.07 -23.69 -10.84
N LYS A 391 2.28 -23.11 -10.98
CA LYS A 391 3.29 -23.14 -9.90
C LYS A 391 2.81 -22.37 -8.67
N THR A 392 2.29 -21.16 -8.87
CA THR A 392 1.81 -20.31 -7.77
C THR A 392 0.54 -20.89 -7.14
N LEU A 393 -0.41 -21.39 -7.94
CA LEU A 393 -1.62 -22.04 -7.42
C LEU A 393 -1.30 -23.33 -6.65
N ASN A 394 -0.43 -24.18 -7.18
CA ASN A 394 -0.03 -25.41 -6.47
C ASN A 394 0.67 -25.08 -5.16
N PHE A 395 1.51 -24.04 -5.14
CA PHE A 395 2.12 -23.56 -3.90
C PHE A 395 1.05 -23.16 -2.87
N ILE A 396 0.08 -22.32 -3.24
CA ILE A 396 -1.02 -21.88 -2.36
C ILE A 396 -1.84 -23.07 -1.86
N LYS A 397 -2.20 -24.00 -2.75
CA LYS A 397 -3.01 -25.20 -2.42
C LYS A 397 -2.38 -26.09 -1.36
N LEU A 398 -1.05 -26.17 -1.30
CA LEU A 398 -0.32 -27.03 -0.37
C LEU A 398 -0.15 -26.42 1.03
N GLN A 399 -0.50 -25.15 1.22
CA GLN A 399 -0.38 -24.50 2.52
C GLN A 399 -1.54 -24.87 3.43
N ASN A 400 -1.28 -24.89 4.74
CA ASN A 400 -2.28 -25.16 5.77
C ASN A 400 -2.00 -24.26 6.98
N ALA A 401 -3.05 -23.92 7.72
CA ALA A 401 -2.97 -23.23 8.99
C ALA A 401 -2.31 -24.13 10.05
N GLY A 402 -1.51 -23.56 10.93
CA GLY A 402 -0.94 -24.25 12.07
C GLY A 402 0.16 -23.43 12.74
N GLY A 403 0.62 -23.88 13.90
CA GLY A 403 1.57 -23.10 14.69
C GLY A 403 0.91 -21.95 15.45
N GLY A 404 1.71 -20.95 15.79
CA GLY A 404 1.38 -19.83 16.67
C GLY A 404 1.68 -20.14 18.14
N GLY A 405 1.19 -19.27 19.03
CA GLY A 405 1.27 -19.50 20.48
C GLY A 405 0.76 -18.31 21.28
N ASP A 406 1.24 -17.12 20.95
CA ASP A 406 0.67 -15.84 21.36
C ASP A 406 -0.14 -15.19 20.24
N TYR A 407 -0.79 -14.07 20.56
CA TYR A 407 -1.67 -13.38 19.62
C TYR A 407 -0.91 -12.64 18.50
N PRO A 408 0.21 -11.93 18.77
CA PRO A 408 0.98 -11.28 17.70
C PRO A 408 1.75 -12.27 16.83
N GLU A 409 1.95 -11.93 15.56
CA GLU A 409 2.54 -12.83 14.56
C GLU A 409 3.78 -12.22 13.87
N ALA A 410 4.43 -12.95 12.96
CA ALA A 410 5.66 -12.51 12.28
C ALA A 410 5.40 -11.69 10.99
N VAL A 411 4.48 -10.72 11.05
CA VAL A 411 4.06 -9.90 9.89
C VAL A 411 5.24 -9.11 9.29
N ASP A 412 6.17 -8.63 10.11
CA ASP A 412 7.35 -7.90 9.67
C ASP A 412 8.33 -8.78 8.89
N ASP A 413 8.53 -10.03 9.29
CA ASP A 413 9.35 -10.99 8.55
C ASP A 413 8.69 -11.38 7.22
N ALA A 414 7.37 -11.55 7.21
CA ALA A 414 6.60 -11.81 5.99
C ALA A 414 6.73 -10.65 4.98
N LEU A 415 6.57 -9.41 5.44
CA LEU A 415 6.75 -8.21 4.62
C LEU A 415 8.20 -8.05 4.17
N SER A 416 9.18 -8.31 5.03
CA SER A 416 10.60 -8.29 4.64
C SER A 416 10.88 -9.28 3.52
N THR A 417 10.39 -10.51 3.63
CA THR A 417 10.48 -11.53 2.58
C THR A 417 9.78 -11.09 1.30
N ALA A 418 8.57 -10.52 1.41
CA ALA A 418 7.82 -10.04 0.26
C ALA A 418 8.52 -8.91 -0.49
N LEU A 419 9.16 -7.98 0.23
CA LEU A 419 9.85 -6.83 -0.38
C LEU A 419 11.25 -7.19 -0.91
N ASP A 420 11.96 -8.09 -0.23
CA ASP A 420 13.39 -8.32 -0.47
C ASP A 420 13.65 -9.55 -1.33
N SER A 421 12.84 -10.60 -1.16
CA SER A 421 13.05 -11.90 -1.82
C SER A 421 12.21 -12.05 -3.08
N LEU A 422 11.02 -11.43 -3.13
CA LEU A 422 10.23 -11.42 -4.36
C LEU A 422 10.86 -10.40 -5.33
N ARG A 423 11.42 -10.88 -6.45
CA ARG A 423 12.11 -10.04 -7.44
C ARG A 423 11.12 -9.19 -8.26
N TRP A 424 10.62 -8.11 -7.66
CA TRP A 424 9.70 -7.16 -8.29
C TRP A 424 10.29 -6.55 -9.58
N ASN A 425 9.47 -6.45 -10.62
CA ASN A 425 9.84 -5.81 -11.88
C ASN A 425 9.95 -4.30 -11.66
N THR A 426 11.03 -3.68 -12.12
CA THR A 426 11.23 -2.23 -12.00
C THR A 426 10.43 -1.44 -13.04
N ASN A 427 10.09 -2.05 -14.18
CA ASN A 427 9.37 -1.43 -15.29
C ASN A 427 7.94 -2.00 -15.45
N THR A 428 7.13 -1.82 -14.43
CA THR A 428 5.75 -2.35 -14.38
C THR A 428 4.75 -1.21 -14.25
N ARG A 429 3.53 -1.41 -14.77
CA ARG A 429 2.45 -0.44 -14.59
C ARG A 429 1.93 -0.42 -13.15
N THR A 430 1.98 -1.55 -12.44
CA THR A 430 1.57 -1.63 -11.04
C THR A 430 2.22 -2.80 -10.31
N LYS A 431 2.46 -2.60 -9.01
CA LYS A 431 2.91 -3.60 -8.05
C LYS A 431 1.88 -3.66 -6.92
N LEU A 432 1.20 -4.79 -6.78
CA LEU A 432 0.19 -4.99 -5.74
C LEU A 432 0.67 -6.06 -4.76
N LEU A 433 0.54 -5.78 -3.47
CA LEU A 433 0.78 -6.72 -2.38
C LEU A 433 -0.50 -6.84 -1.56
N PHE A 434 -1.18 -7.97 -1.66
CA PHE A 434 -2.30 -8.31 -0.78
C PHE A 434 -1.75 -8.89 0.52
N LEU A 435 -2.03 -8.22 1.63
CA LEU A 435 -1.58 -8.61 2.96
C LEU A 435 -2.77 -9.16 3.75
N ILE A 436 -2.82 -10.47 3.97
CA ILE A 436 -3.98 -11.19 4.52
C ILE A 436 -3.62 -11.71 5.90
N LEU A 437 -4.27 -11.21 6.94
CA LEU A 437 -3.93 -11.53 8.34
C LEU A 437 -5.07 -11.21 9.30
N ASP A 438 -5.01 -11.84 10.46
CA ASP A 438 -5.91 -11.67 11.61
C ASP A 438 -5.23 -11.05 12.84
N ALA A 439 -3.90 -10.99 12.88
CA ALA A 439 -3.14 -10.57 14.05
C ALA A 439 -2.05 -9.52 13.74
N PRO A 440 -1.78 -8.58 14.65
CA PRO A 440 -0.73 -7.59 14.46
C PRO A 440 0.67 -8.23 14.58
N PRO A 441 1.72 -7.56 14.09
CA PRO A 441 3.08 -7.94 14.42
C PRO A 441 3.37 -7.77 15.91
N HIS A 442 4.36 -8.51 16.38
CA HIS A 442 4.97 -8.32 17.70
C HIS A 442 5.35 -6.85 17.96
N GLN A 443 5.19 -6.38 19.20
CA GLN A 443 5.35 -4.96 19.53
C GLN A 443 6.77 -4.43 19.24
N GLU A 444 7.80 -5.25 19.46
CA GLU A 444 9.19 -4.90 19.13
C GLU A 444 9.42 -4.71 17.63
N ALA A 445 8.55 -5.24 16.76
CA ALA A 445 8.63 -5.07 15.32
C ALA A 445 8.04 -3.74 14.83
N ARG A 446 7.48 -2.89 15.72
CA ARG A 446 6.88 -1.59 15.36
C ARG A 446 7.77 -0.76 14.43
N GLU A 447 9.01 -0.50 14.82
CA GLU A 447 9.93 0.31 14.01
C GLU A 447 10.22 -0.37 12.67
N ARG A 448 10.37 -1.70 12.66
CA ARG A 448 10.60 -2.46 11.43
C ARG A 448 9.41 -2.37 10.48
N ILE A 449 8.18 -2.42 10.98
CA ILE A 449 6.97 -2.21 10.17
C ILE A 449 6.94 -0.83 9.55
N GLN A 450 7.32 0.22 10.29
CA GLN A 450 7.44 1.57 9.74
C GLN A 450 8.45 1.62 8.59
N GLN A 451 9.64 1.02 8.76
CA GLN A 451 10.67 0.97 7.74
C GLN A 451 10.25 0.15 6.51
N LEU A 452 9.58 -0.99 6.71
CA LEU A 452 9.07 -1.82 5.62
C LEU A 452 7.95 -1.10 4.85
N THR A 453 7.11 -0.34 5.54
CA THR A 453 6.07 0.49 4.92
C THR A 453 6.67 1.60 4.06
N LEU A 454 7.70 2.31 4.58
CA LEU A 454 8.49 3.28 3.80
C LEU A 454 9.12 2.64 2.58
N LYS A 455 9.71 1.46 2.75
CA LYS A 455 10.36 0.70 1.68
C LYS A 455 9.37 0.31 0.59
N ALA A 456 8.19 -0.19 0.96
CA ALA A 456 7.13 -0.54 0.01
C ALA A 456 6.71 0.67 -0.84
N ALA A 457 6.46 1.83 -0.20
CA ALA A 457 6.16 3.07 -0.89
C ALA A 457 7.31 3.49 -1.84
N ALA A 458 8.56 3.42 -1.34
CA ALA A 458 9.77 3.73 -2.10
C ALA A 458 10.07 2.74 -3.24
N MET A 459 9.43 1.57 -3.28
CA MET A 459 9.48 0.60 -4.38
C MET A 459 8.28 0.74 -5.34
N GLY A 460 7.29 1.56 -4.99
CA GLY A 460 6.04 1.70 -5.73
C GLY A 460 5.08 0.51 -5.55
N ILE A 461 5.24 -0.25 -4.47
CA ILE A 461 4.38 -1.38 -4.09
C ILE A 461 3.19 -0.83 -3.31
N ARG A 462 1.98 -1.14 -3.76
CA ARG A 462 0.72 -0.78 -3.09
C ARG A 462 0.28 -1.94 -2.22
N ILE A 463 0.17 -1.69 -0.93
CA ILE A 463 -0.31 -2.69 0.03
C ILE A 463 -1.83 -2.59 0.09
N VAL A 464 -2.50 -3.72 -0.12
CA VAL A 464 -3.95 -3.89 0.01
C VAL A 464 -4.20 -4.92 1.11
N PRO A 465 -4.40 -4.48 2.36
CA PRO A 465 -4.68 -5.38 3.46
C PRO A 465 -6.05 -6.04 3.32
N ILE A 466 -6.16 -7.28 3.78
CA ILE A 466 -7.40 -8.03 3.97
C ILE A 466 -7.43 -8.47 5.44
N ALA A 467 -8.18 -7.74 6.27
CA ALA A 467 -8.36 -8.09 7.67
C ALA A 467 -9.32 -9.29 7.83
N CYS A 468 -8.87 -10.32 8.53
CA CYS A 468 -9.61 -11.56 8.80
C CYS A 468 -10.22 -11.57 10.21
N SER A 469 -10.93 -12.64 10.58
CA SER A 469 -11.53 -12.79 11.92
C SER A 469 -10.43 -12.73 12.98
N GLY A 470 -10.67 -12.13 14.14
CA GLY A 470 -9.63 -11.92 15.17
C GLY A 470 -8.85 -10.61 15.06
N THR A 471 -8.98 -9.86 13.96
CA THR A 471 -8.41 -8.50 13.84
C THR A 471 -8.99 -7.56 14.89
N ASP A 472 -8.13 -6.83 15.61
CA ASP A 472 -8.53 -5.79 16.56
C ASP A 472 -8.43 -4.36 15.98
N LYS A 473 -8.84 -3.34 16.75
CA LYS A 473 -8.79 -1.93 16.30
C LYS A 473 -7.36 -1.42 16.11
N SER A 474 -6.40 -1.93 16.88
CA SER A 474 -4.98 -1.60 16.71
C SER A 474 -4.45 -2.07 15.35
N THR A 475 -4.80 -3.30 14.99
CA THR A 475 -4.45 -3.94 13.72
C THR A 475 -5.17 -3.26 12.56
N GLU A 476 -6.47 -2.96 12.68
CA GLU A 476 -7.20 -2.16 11.69
C GLU A 476 -6.47 -0.84 11.38
N PHE A 477 -6.08 -0.10 12.42
CA PHE A 477 -5.38 1.17 12.26
C PHE A 477 -4.02 1.00 11.54
N MET A 478 -3.24 -0.02 11.93
CA MET A 478 -1.96 -0.31 11.30
C MET A 478 -2.14 -0.62 9.81
N LEU A 479 -3.08 -1.51 9.47
CA LEU A 479 -3.34 -1.93 8.09
C LEU A 479 -3.79 -0.75 7.23
N ARG A 480 -4.73 0.07 7.72
CA ARG A 480 -5.17 1.29 7.02
C ARG A 480 -4.03 2.30 6.83
N SER A 481 -3.17 2.46 7.82
CA SER A 481 -1.99 3.32 7.72
C SER A 481 -1.00 2.82 6.66
N MET A 482 -0.75 1.51 6.58
CA MET A 482 0.09 0.92 5.54
C MET A 482 -0.50 1.10 4.14
N ALA A 483 -1.81 0.90 3.98
CA ALA A 483 -2.52 1.15 2.74
C ALA A 483 -2.37 2.62 2.30
N LEU A 484 -2.59 3.57 3.22
CA LEU A 484 -2.42 5.00 2.95
C LEU A 484 -0.99 5.38 2.56
N ALA A 485 0.00 4.89 3.31
CA ALA A 485 1.41 5.17 3.02
C ALA A 485 1.83 4.72 1.61
N THR A 486 1.23 3.63 1.13
CA THR A 486 1.60 2.98 -0.13
C THR A 486 0.64 3.28 -1.29
N ASN A 487 -0.33 4.20 -1.12
CA ASN A 487 -1.36 4.50 -2.11
C ASN A 487 -2.22 3.27 -2.50
N GLY A 488 -2.51 2.41 -1.52
CA GLY A 488 -3.41 1.26 -1.61
C GLY A 488 -4.82 1.56 -1.05
N THR A 489 -5.53 0.50 -0.66
CA THR A 489 -6.89 0.55 -0.07
C THR A 489 -7.02 -0.51 1.01
N TYR A 490 -7.90 -0.31 2.00
CA TYR A 490 -8.13 -1.27 3.08
C TYR A 490 -9.34 -2.16 2.77
N THR A 491 -9.18 -3.47 2.93
CA THR A 491 -10.26 -4.43 2.80
C THR A 491 -10.34 -5.34 4.03
N PHE A 492 -11.51 -5.94 4.24
CA PHE A 492 -11.80 -6.76 5.41
C PHE A 492 -12.90 -7.76 5.07
N LEU A 493 -12.85 -8.93 5.71
CA LEU A 493 -13.89 -9.93 5.61
C LEU A 493 -15.11 -9.54 6.46
N THR A 494 -16.29 -10.05 6.11
CA THR A 494 -17.54 -9.74 6.81
C THR A 494 -18.33 -10.99 7.15
N ASN A 495 -19.16 -10.90 8.19
CA ASN A 495 -19.97 -12.00 8.70
C ASN A 495 -21.17 -12.38 7.81
N HIS A 496 -21.43 -11.67 6.69
CA HIS A 496 -22.65 -11.84 5.88
C HIS A 496 -22.73 -13.20 5.18
N SER A 497 -21.59 -13.79 4.83
CA SER A 497 -21.50 -15.14 4.27
C SER A 497 -21.82 -16.24 5.28
N GLY A 498 -21.67 -15.97 6.58
CA GLY A 498 -21.66 -17.01 7.62
C GLY A 498 -20.46 -17.97 7.56
N VAL A 499 -19.42 -17.61 6.80
CA VAL A 499 -18.16 -18.37 6.68
C VAL A 499 -17.10 -17.75 7.60
N GLY A 500 -16.34 -18.62 8.28
CA GLY A 500 -15.33 -18.20 9.26
C GLY A 500 -15.94 -17.76 10.59
N ASN A 501 -15.06 -17.33 11.49
CA ASN A 501 -15.38 -16.79 12.79
C ASN A 501 -15.91 -15.35 12.67
N SER A 502 -16.22 -14.73 13.81
CA SER A 502 -16.74 -13.36 13.84
C SER A 502 -15.64 -12.36 13.47
N HIS A 503 -15.98 -11.46 12.55
CA HIS A 503 -15.18 -10.32 12.13
C HIS A 503 -15.64 -9.06 12.86
N ILE A 504 -14.71 -8.17 13.18
CA ILE A 504 -15.05 -6.84 13.71
C ILE A 504 -15.66 -5.96 12.61
N GLU A 505 -16.56 -5.07 12.99
CA GLU A 505 -17.00 -4.03 12.04
C GLU A 505 -15.89 -3.00 11.83
N PRO A 506 -15.64 -2.58 10.58
CA PRO A 506 -14.63 -1.56 10.26
C PRO A 506 -15.01 -0.21 10.85
N THR A 507 -14.01 0.61 11.15
CA THR A 507 -14.21 1.99 11.62
C THR A 507 -14.56 2.90 10.44
N THR A 508 -15.84 2.90 10.05
CA THR A 508 -16.39 3.73 8.97
C THR A 508 -17.91 3.89 9.14
N ASP A 509 -18.50 4.87 8.46
CA ASP A 509 -19.95 5.08 8.40
C ASP A 509 -20.74 4.01 7.63
N LYS A 510 -20.32 3.71 6.39
CA LYS A 510 -20.97 2.79 5.44
C LYS A 510 -19.95 2.15 4.53
N TYR A 511 -20.22 0.94 4.09
CA TYR A 511 -19.44 0.25 3.07
C TYR A 511 -20.35 -0.68 2.29
N GLU A 512 -19.87 -1.12 1.12
CA GLU A 512 -20.57 -2.06 0.27
C GLU A 512 -20.04 -3.47 0.55
N ILE A 513 -20.97 -4.44 0.54
CA ILE A 513 -20.66 -5.84 0.77
C ILE A 513 -20.63 -6.52 -0.59
N GLU A 514 -19.51 -7.18 -0.88
CA GLU A 514 -19.28 -7.94 -2.11
C GLU A 514 -18.76 -9.33 -1.76
N LEU A 515 -18.75 -10.25 -2.74
CA LEU A 515 -17.95 -11.46 -2.60
C LEU A 515 -16.45 -11.09 -2.66
N LEU A 516 -15.63 -11.74 -1.84
CA LEU A 516 -14.20 -11.43 -1.74
C LEU A 516 -13.51 -11.50 -3.10
N ASN A 517 -13.79 -12.54 -3.88
CA ASN A 517 -13.21 -12.69 -5.21
C ASN A 517 -13.62 -11.57 -6.19
N ASN A 518 -14.87 -11.12 -6.15
CA ASN A 518 -15.35 -10.00 -6.96
C ASN A 518 -14.63 -8.71 -6.52
N LEU A 519 -14.53 -8.47 -5.21
CA LEU A 519 -13.85 -7.32 -4.65
C LEU A 519 -12.38 -7.26 -5.07
N LEU A 520 -11.64 -8.36 -4.91
CA LEU A 520 -10.23 -8.43 -5.28
C LEU A 520 -10.02 -8.27 -6.79
N GLN A 521 -10.84 -8.91 -7.62
CA GLN A 521 -10.80 -8.70 -9.08
C GLN A 521 -11.09 -7.25 -9.47
N ARG A 522 -12.05 -6.60 -8.79
CA ARG A 522 -12.37 -5.19 -9.01
C ARG A 522 -11.18 -4.29 -8.66
N ILE A 523 -10.57 -4.49 -7.48
CA ILE A 523 -9.39 -3.73 -7.03
C ILE A 523 -8.21 -3.95 -7.99
N ILE A 524 -7.91 -5.19 -8.36
CA ILE A 524 -6.84 -5.49 -9.32
C ILE A 524 -7.11 -4.79 -10.66
N GLY A 525 -8.33 -4.89 -11.19
CA GLY A 525 -8.72 -4.23 -12.43
C GLY A 525 -8.55 -2.71 -12.38
N GLN A 526 -8.87 -2.06 -11.25
CA GLN A 526 -8.67 -0.63 -11.05
C GLN A 526 -7.19 -0.23 -11.14
N PHE A 527 -6.28 -1.02 -10.55
CA PHE A 527 -4.84 -0.74 -10.58
C PHE A 527 -4.16 -1.19 -11.88
N LEU A 528 -4.73 -2.17 -12.59
CA LEU A 528 -4.26 -2.60 -13.91
C LEU A 528 -4.74 -1.66 -15.02
N TYR A 529 -5.86 -0.96 -14.85
CA TYR A 529 -6.35 -0.02 -15.85
C TYR A 529 -5.28 1.02 -16.16
N ALA A 530 -4.94 1.26 -17.43
CA ALA A 530 -4.31 2.53 -17.78
C ALA A 530 -4.61 2.91 -19.21
N ARG A 531 -4.66 4.22 -19.42
CA ARG A 531 -4.99 4.83 -20.70
C ARG A 531 -3.76 4.83 -21.61
N GLU A 532 -3.96 4.50 -22.88
CA GLU A 532 -2.90 4.54 -23.90
C GLU A 532 -2.41 5.97 -24.18
N CYS A 533 -1.15 6.07 -24.62
CA CYS A 533 -0.48 7.33 -24.94
C CYS A 533 -0.88 7.83 -26.34
N GLY A 534 -1.61 8.94 -26.44
CA GLY A 534 -1.98 9.52 -27.74
C GLY A 534 -3.23 10.42 -27.69
N PRO A 535 -3.51 11.19 -28.77
CA PRO A 535 -4.79 11.87 -28.92
C PRO A 535 -5.88 10.80 -28.90
N GLY A 536 -6.72 10.86 -27.88
CA GLY A 536 -7.67 9.80 -27.61
C GLY A 536 -8.69 9.73 -28.72
N ASP A 537 -8.59 8.71 -29.57
CA ASP A 537 -9.82 8.00 -29.85
C ASP A 537 -10.30 7.52 -28.49
N ALA A 538 -11.55 7.82 -28.15
CA ALA A 538 -12.27 7.17 -27.07
C ALA A 538 -12.49 5.68 -27.40
N ALA A 539 -11.43 5.00 -27.88
CA ALA A 539 -11.38 3.58 -28.09
C ALA A 539 -11.82 2.96 -26.77
N LYS A 540 -12.80 2.07 -26.89
CA LYS A 540 -13.56 1.42 -25.83
C LYS A 540 -12.63 0.74 -24.82
N ILE A 541 -12.02 1.50 -23.92
CA ILE A 541 -11.45 0.94 -22.71
C ILE A 541 -12.66 0.74 -21.81
N GLU A 542 -13.01 -0.51 -21.54
CA GLU A 542 -13.92 -0.86 -20.46
C GLU A 542 -13.38 -0.21 -19.19
N GLN A 543 -13.89 0.99 -18.86
CA GLN A 543 -13.65 1.61 -17.58
C GLN A 543 -14.25 0.65 -16.54
N PRO A 544 -13.55 0.33 -15.45
CA PRO A 544 -14.14 -0.48 -14.40
C PRO A 544 -15.50 0.11 -14.02
N GLU A 545 -16.56 -0.70 -14.02
CA GLU A 545 -17.84 -0.28 -13.48
C GLU A 545 -17.64 0.01 -12.00
N LEU A 546 -17.64 1.30 -11.66
CA LEU A 546 -17.62 1.77 -10.28
C LEU A 546 -19.03 2.16 -9.90
N ILE A 547 -19.39 1.84 -8.67
CA ILE A 547 -20.71 2.17 -8.12
C ILE A 547 -20.83 3.69 -8.06
N GLN A 548 -21.63 4.22 -8.98
CA GLN A 548 -21.96 5.64 -9.00
C GLN A 548 -23.04 5.86 -7.95
N PRO A 549 -22.81 6.71 -6.94
CA PRO A 549 -23.94 7.18 -6.14
C PRO A 549 -24.91 7.87 -7.10
N GLY A 550 -26.16 7.43 -7.11
CA GLY A 550 -27.18 7.94 -8.03
C GLY A 550 -27.24 9.46 -8.02
N ASN A 551 -27.56 10.06 -9.17
CA ASN A 551 -27.74 11.50 -9.28
C ASN A 551 -28.97 11.93 -8.47
N ILE A 552 -28.76 12.47 -7.29
CA ILE A 552 -29.87 12.81 -6.39
C ILE A 552 -30.42 14.22 -6.69
N LEU A 553 -29.64 15.20 -7.21
CA LEU A 553 -30.10 16.61 -7.34
C LEU A 553 -29.29 17.53 -8.31
N SER A 554 -30.00 18.18 -9.26
CA SER A 554 -29.92 19.60 -9.74
C SER A 554 -28.58 20.34 -9.99
N VAL A 555 -27.40 19.72 -9.94
CA VAL A 555 -26.12 20.39 -10.25
C VAL A 555 -25.86 20.32 -11.76
N LYS A 556 -25.73 21.48 -12.40
CA LYS A 556 -25.39 21.58 -13.83
C LYS A 556 -23.89 21.77 -13.99
N ILE A 557 -23.31 21.06 -14.95
CA ILE A 557 -21.89 21.16 -15.30
C ILE A 557 -21.77 21.44 -16.78
N TYR A 558 -21.09 22.53 -17.14
CA TYR A 558 -20.91 22.90 -18.55
C TYR A 558 -19.63 23.73 -18.80
N PRO A 559 -19.01 23.58 -19.99
CA PRO A 559 -19.30 22.55 -20.99
C PRO A 559 -18.89 21.16 -20.49
N ASN A 560 -19.60 20.13 -20.92
CA ASN A 560 -19.25 18.74 -20.69
C ASN A 560 -19.55 17.95 -21.99
N PRO A 561 -18.52 17.48 -22.72
CA PRO A 561 -17.10 17.50 -22.37
C PRO A 561 -16.45 18.90 -22.26
N THR A 562 -15.31 19.00 -21.59
CA THR A 562 -14.50 20.24 -21.41
C THR A 562 -13.06 20.05 -21.90
N HIS A 563 -12.40 21.15 -22.29
CA HIS A 563 -10.94 21.20 -22.53
C HIS A 563 -10.13 21.65 -21.29
N GLY A 564 -10.77 21.71 -20.12
CA GLY A 564 -10.15 22.05 -18.85
C GLY A 564 -11.03 22.97 -18.00
N ARG A 565 -11.53 24.06 -18.61
CA ARG A 565 -12.38 25.03 -17.92
C ARG A 565 -13.85 24.65 -17.97
N PHE A 566 -14.51 24.66 -16.83
CA PHE A 566 -15.94 24.41 -16.74
C PHE A 566 -16.58 25.16 -15.57
N VAL A 567 -17.90 25.21 -15.59
CA VAL A 567 -18.74 25.83 -14.57
C VAL A 567 -19.56 24.75 -13.89
N ILE A 568 -19.55 24.77 -12.56
CA ILE A 568 -20.53 24.06 -11.73
C ILE A 568 -21.58 25.09 -11.33
N GLU A 569 -22.85 24.77 -11.53
CA GLU A 569 -23.98 25.60 -11.15
C GLU A 569 -24.99 24.77 -10.34
N SER A 570 -25.33 25.25 -9.14
CA SER A 570 -26.31 24.61 -8.27
C SER A 570 -27.40 25.61 -7.89
N LYS A 571 -28.65 25.17 -8.01
CA LYS A 571 -29.81 25.92 -7.51
C LYS A 571 -30.03 25.76 -6.00
N LYS A 572 -29.34 24.81 -5.37
CA LYS A 572 -29.40 24.53 -3.94
C LYS A 572 -28.08 24.89 -3.28
N ASP A 573 -28.14 25.31 -2.03
CA ASP A 573 -26.96 25.53 -1.22
C ASP A 573 -26.20 24.21 -1.02
N LEU A 574 -24.91 24.26 -1.34
CA LEU A 574 -23.98 23.15 -1.16
C LEU A 574 -23.17 23.42 0.11
N LYS A 575 -22.86 22.35 0.83
CA LYS A 575 -21.99 22.38 2.01
C LYS A 575 -20.53 22.19 1.59
N GLU A 576 -20.28 21.22 0.71
CA GLU A 576 -18.95 20.88 0.22
C GLU A 576 -19.02 20.49 -1.26
N ILE A 577 -17.96 20.81 -2.01
CA ILE A 577 -17.78 20.38 -3.40
C ILE A 577 -16.35 19.89 -3.58
N PHE A 578 -16.21 18.79 -4.30
CA PHE A 578 -14.95 18.13 -4.58
C PHE A 578 -14.85 17.80 -6.07
N ILE A 579 -13.65 17.91 -6.61
CA ILE A 579 -13.30 17.19 -7.83
C ILE A 579 -12.58 15.94 -7.41
N ALA A 580 -13.03 14.80 -7.91
CA ALA A 580 -12.42 13.50 -7.74
C ALA A 580 -12.07 12.90 -9.10
N ASP A 581 -11.15 11.95 -9.13
CA ASP A 581 -11.01 11.10 -10.31
C ASP A 581 -12.16 10.09 -10.42
N PHE A 582 -12.15 9.28 -11.48
CA PHE A 582 -13.17 8.27 -11.71
C PHE A 582 -13.25 7.24 -10.58
N ALA A 583 -12.14 6.94 -9.89
CA ALA A 583 -12.08 6.04 -8.72
C ALA A 583 -12.66 6.67 -7.43
N GLY A 584 -13.06 7.94 -7.49
CA GLY A 584 -13.61 8.69 -6.37
C GLY A 584 -12.57 9.34 -5.47
N LYS A 585 -11.26 9.22 -5.82
CA LYS A 585 -10.17 9.82 -5.06
C LYS A 585 -10.20 11.33 -5.27
N ILE A 586 -10.35 12.05 -4.17
CA ILE A 586 -10.46 13.51 -4.16
C ILE A 586 -9.14 14.10 -4.70
N LEU A 587 -9.24 15.04 -5.64
CA LEU A 587 -8.13 15.79 -6.24
C LEU A 587 -8.08 17.22 -5.72
N MET A 588 -9.24 17.84 -5.49
CA MET A 588 -9.32 19.16 -4.89
C MET A 588 -10.67 19.36 -4.21
N ARG A 589 -10.63 20.15 -3.12
CA ARG A 589 -11.81 20.66 -2.43
C ARG A 589 -12.03 22.10 -2.88
N LEU A 590 -13.27 22.44 -3.22
CA LEU A 590 -13.62 23.78 -3.67
C LEU A 590 -14.18 24.60 -2.49
N PRO A 591 -13.81 25.88 -2.37
CA PRO A 591 -14.44 26.76 -1.42
C PRO A 591 -15.90 26.99 -1.82
N VAL A 592 -16.80 26.74 -0.88
CA VAL A 592 -18.25 26.90 -1.09
C VAL A 592 -18.78 28.22 -0.53
N ALA A 593 -18.08 28.80 0.45
CA ALA A 593 -18.37 30.13 0.95
C ALA A 593 -18.27 31.19 -0.18
N ASP A 594 -19.18 32.16 -0.15
CA ASP A 594 -19.20 33.36 -1.01
C ASP A 594 -19.54 33.17 -2.50
N LYS A 595 -19.87 31.96 -2.96
CA LYS A 595 -20.24 31.72 -4.36
C LYS A 595 -21.74 31.49 -4.47
N LYS A 596 -22.48 32.43 -5.10
CA LYS A 596 -23.93 32.42 -5.36
C LYS A 596 -24.37 31.24 -6.27
N GLY A 597 -24.13 30.00 -5.84
CA GLY A 597 -24.49 28.80 -6.59
C GLY A 597 -23.66 28.55 -7.85
N ARG A 598 -22.51 29.23 -8.06
CA ARG A 598 -21.72 29.12 -9.30
C ARG A 598 -20.22 29.08 -9.02
N TRP A 599 -19.53 28.06 -9.55
CA TRP A 599 -18.09 27.85 -9.39
C TRP A 599 -17.42 27.68 -10.76
N GLN A 600 -16.41 28.51 -11.04
CA GLN A 600 -15.55 28.36 -12.22
C GLN A 600 -14.32 27.54 -11.83
N ILE A 601 -14.05 26.49 -12.59
CA ILE A 601 -13.04 25.47 -12.30
C ILE A 601 -12.17 25.25 -13.53
N ASP A 602 -10.88 25.02 -13.32
CA ASP A 602 -9.93 24.64 -14.37
C ASP A 602 -9.20 23.35 -13.97
N ILE A 603 -9.47 22.27 -14.70
CA ILE A 603 -8.80 20.97 -14.57
C ILE A 603 -7.88 20.68 -15.76
N GLY A 604 -7.57 21.68 -16.60
CA GLY A 604 -6.81 21.51 -17.84
C GLY A 604 -5.35 21.06 -17.64
N HIS A 605 -4.87 21.03 -16.40
CA HIS A 605 -3.56 20.49 -16.04
C HIS A 605 -3.56 18.97 -15.81
N TYR A 606 -4.73 18.34 -15.62
CA TYR A 606 -4.82 16.89 -15.43
C TYR A 606 -4.88 16.12 -16.77
N PRO A 607 -4.59 14.82 -16.78
CA PRO A 607 -4.73 13.99 -17.97
C PRO A 607 -6.16 13.91 -18.50
N SER A 608 -6.33 13.76 -19.81
CA SER A 608 -7.66 13.55 -20.39
C SER A 608 -8.32 12.31 -19.80
N GLY A 609 -9.62 12.39 -19.47
CA GLY A 609 -10.32 11.28 -18.81
C GLY A 609 -11.66 11.67 -18.21
N THR A 610 -12.27 10.70 -17.52
CA THR A 610 -13.48 10.89 -16.71
C THR A 610 -13.09 11.36 -15.31
N TYR A 611 -13.75 12.42 -14.84
CA TYR A 611 -13.67 12.93 -13.47
C TYR A 611 -15.06 13.02 -12.86
N LEU A 612 -15.12 13.13 -11.54
CA LEU A 612 -16.36 13.27 -10.78
C LEU A 612 -16.38 14.60 -10.05
N VAL A 613 -17.48 15.34 -10.19
CA VAL A 613 -17.82 16.44 -9.30
C VAL A 613 -18.70 15.87 -8.20
N LYS A 614 -18.12 15.67 -7.02
CA LYS A 614 -18.85 15.20 -5.83
C LYS A 614 -19.27 16.41 -5.00
N TYR A 615 -20.47 16.36 -4.43
CA TYR A 615 -20.97 17.44 -3.59
C TYR A 615 -21.82 16.91 -2.45
N ILE A 616 -21.88 17.71 -1.40
CA ILE A 616 -22.76 17.51 -0.25
C ILE A 616 -23.72 18.69 -0.22
N THR A 617 -25.02 18.43 -0.21
CA THR A 617 -26.05 19.47 -0.08
C THR A 617 -26.16 19.96 1.37
N ALA A 618 -26.82 21.10 1.59
CA ALA A 618 -27.10 21.60 2.94
C ALA A 618 -27.85 20.60 3.84
N ASP A 619 -28.70 19.73 3.27
CA ASP A 619 -29.37 18.63 3.97
C ASP A 619 -28.51 17.36 4.09
N ASN A 620 -27.19 17.48 3.91
CA ASN A 620 -26.19 16.41 4.02
C ASN A 620 -26.42 15.20 3.09
N LYS A 621 -27.06 15.40 1.94
CA LYS A 621 -27.14 14.36 0.90
C LYS A 621 -25.92 14.45 -0.01
N TRP A 622 -25.37 13.29 -0.34
CA TRP A 622 -24.28 13.18 -1.30
C TRP A 622 -24.81 13.08 -2.72
N GLY A 623 -24.17 13.77 -3.65
CA GLY A 623 -24.38 13.61 -5.09
C GLY A 623 -23.04 13.59 -5.82
N ALA A 624 -23.06 13.05 -7.04
CA ALA A 624 -21.92 13.04 -7.93
C ALA A 624 -22.38 13.25 -9.37
N GLU A 625 -21.60 13.99 -10.15
CA GLU A 625 -21.83 14.22 -11.57
C GLU A 625 -20.55 13.95 -12.34
N LYS A 626 -20.69 13.35 -13.53
CA LYS A 626 -19.55 13.04 -14.40
C LYS A 626 -19.13 14.26 -15.21
N ILE A 627 -17.82 14.49 -15.32
CA ILE A 627 -17.25 15.43 -16.29
C ILE A 627 -16.14 14.76 -17.12
N ILE A 628 -16.13 15.03 -18.42
CA ILE A 628 -15.17 14.46 -19.37
C ILE A 628 -14.17 15.55 -19.78
N LEU A 629 -12.90 15.34 -19.49
CA LEU A 629 -11.78 16.19 -19.95
C LEU A 629 -11.21 15.63 -21.26
N MET A 630 -11.25 16.44 -22.31
CA MET A 630 -10.71 16.14 -23.64
C MET A 630 -9.60 17.13 -24.00
N ARG A 631 -8.70 16.72 -24.89
CA ARG A 631 -7.60 17.55 -25.37
C ARG A 631 -7.67 17.69 -26.87
#